data_AF-A0A9N8DRU7-F1
#
_entry.id   AF-A0A9N8DRU7-F1
#
_cell.length_a   1.000
_cell.length_b   1.000
_cell.length_c   1.000
_cell.angle_alpha   90.00
_cell.angle_beta   90.00
_cell.angle_gamma   90.00
#
_symmetry.space_group_name_H-M   'P 1'
#
loop_
_entity.id
_entity.type
_entity.pdbx_description
1 polymer ?
#
loop_
_entity_poly.entity_id
_entity_poly.type
_entity_poly.pdbx_seq_one_letter_code
_entity_poly.pdbx_strand_id
1 'polypeptide(L)'
;MCGLTAAEQEHMEEFEATQAAHFTKMQYRVRKKPILETLSHPFSLLRAALILPMPWESLYIVVQLSRSSSSPPQPMGFLVAFLVGYFLVDLATGLVHVWFDTIPLSMNTPNKMSVLELAAWGFQRHHAVQQNWHFDDILESGILTTGAMAFPFFLVYVTLYGCGIITSPYTAFAWTVFVTCGMHVQVFHAAAHNIWKKHPHVQACLNQLMALGLIVDAKAHHLHHTRFDCNFSMVNGWSNDLVVNPLYQYLEKNGYIEPSMHGHVQRQVYIQERAKLKEPYCRMFPEYRTYQERIMTQQQSEKEERK
;
A
#
# COMPACT_ATOMS: atom_id res chain seq x y z
N MET A 1 -8.30 -35.73 -19.49
CA MET A 1 -8.25 -34.91 -18.27
C MET A 1 -8.42 -35.87 -17.10
N CYS A 2 -7.40 -36.05 -16.25
CA CYS A 2 -7.57 -36.82 -15.03
C CYS A 2 -8.36 -35.97 -14.03
N GLY A 3 -9.47 -36.50 -13.53
CA GLY A 3 -10.17 -35.91 -12.39
C GLY A 3 -9.34 -36.05 -11.12
N LEU A 4 -9.54 -35.14 -10.17
CA LEU A 4 -8.99 -35.25 -8.83
C LEU A 4 -9.55 -36.50 -8.14
N THR A 5 -8.74 -37.11 -7.29
CA THR A 5 -9.18 -38.15 -6.38
C THR A 5 -10.09 -37.56 -5.29
N ALA A 6 -10.93 -38.40 -4.67
CA ALA A 6 -11.82 -37.95 -3.60
C ALA A 6 -11.06 -37.28 -2.43
N ALA A 7 -9.84 -37.74 -2.13
CA ALA A 7 -9.00 -37.16 -1.09
C ALA A 7 -8.42 -35.79 -1.48
N GLU A 8 -8.06 -35.59 -2.75
CA GLU A 8 -7.64 -34.27 -3.25
C GLU A 8 -8.81 -33.28 -3.26
N GLN A 9 -10.02 -33.78 -3.50
CA GLN A 9 -11.24 -32.98 -3.48
C GLN A 9 -11.60 -32.55 -2.06
N GLU A 10 -11.54 -33.45 -1.07
CA GLU A 10 -11.74 -33.16 0.35
C GLU A 10 -10.69 -32.17 0.90
N HIS A 11 -9.41 -32.35 0.54
CA HIS A 11 -8.34 -31.44 0.96
C HIS A 11 -8.51 -30.03 0.36
N MET A 12 -8.97 -29.96 -0.89
CA MET A 12 -9.28 -28.69 -1.54
C MET A 12 -10.47 -28.00 -0.85
N GLU A 13 -11.53 -28.73 -0.50
CA GLU A 13 -12.69 -28.18 0.22
C GLU A 13 -12.32 -27.65 1.62
N GLU A 14 -11.47 -28.36 2.37
CA GLU A 14 -10.99 -27.90 3.70
C GLU A 14 -10.09 -26.66 3.59
N PHE A 15 -9.19 -26.63 2.60
CA PHE A 15 -8.35 -25.48 2.30
C PHE A 15 -9.20 -24.27 1.94
N GLU A 16 -10.23 -24.45 1.11
CA GLU A 16 -11.15 -23.41 0.68
C GLU A 16 -11.99 -22.84 1.83
N ALA A 17 -12.50 -23.70 2.71
CA ALA A 17 -13.24 -23.29 3.91
C ALA A 17 -12.36 -22.47 4.86
N THR A 18 -11.11 -22.91 5.07
CA THR A 18 -10.13 -22.20 5.91
C THR A 18 -9.77 -20.84 5.32
N GLN A 19 -9.51 -20.80 4.02
CA GLN A 19 -9.18 -19.58 3.27
C GLN A 19 -10.31 -18.56 3.31
N ALA A 20 -11.53 -19.00 3.08
CA ALA A 20 -12.69 -18.14 3.08
C ALA A 20 -13.03 -17.61 4.49
N ALA A 21 -12.88 -18.42 5.54
CA ALA A 21 -13.02 -17.96 6.91
C ALA A 21 -11.94 -16.91 7.28
N HIS A 22 -10.68 -17.16 6.89
CA HIS A 22 -9.57 -16.23 7.11
C HIS A 22 -9.75 -14.93 6.33
N PHE A 23 -10.15 -15.03 5.07
CA PHE A 23 -10.32 -13.90 4.19
C PHE A 23 -11.55 -13.07 4.54
N THR A 24 -12.65 -13.67 4.98
CA THR A 24 -13.81 -12.91 5.49
C THR A 24 -13.50 -12.25 6.81
N LYS A 25 -12.78 -12.91 7.71
CA LYS A 25 -12.30 -12.27 8.93
C LYS A 25 -11.37 -11.10 8.61
N MET A 26 -10.54 -11.21 7.57
CA MET A 26 -9.70 -10.13 7.07
C MET A 26 -10.50 -9.01 6.40
N GLN A 27 -11.45 -9.32 5.51
CA GLN A 27 -12.31 -8.33 4.85
C GLN A 27 -13.24 -7.61 5.82
N TYR A 28 -13.79 -8.32 6.82
CA TYR A 28 -14.56 -7.71 7.89
C TYR A 28 -13.73 -6.70 8.67
N ARG A 29 -12.42 -6.95 8.88
CA ARG A 29 -11.50 -6.00 9.51
C ARG A 29 -11.17 -4.79 8.62
N VAL A 30 -11.18 -4.98 7.30
CA VAL A 30 -10.75 -3.96 6.32
C VAL A 30 -11.89 -2.99 5.92
N ARG A 31 -13.16 -3.39 6.09
CA ARG A 31 -14.30 -2.50 5.82
C ARG A 31 -14.22 -1.22 6.65
N LYS A 32 -14.67 -0.08 6.10
CA LYS A 32 -14.88 1.18 6.81
C LYS A 32 -15.62 0.97 8.13
N LYS A 33 -14.87 0.82 9.21
CA LYS A 33 -15.38 0.76 10.56
C LYS A 33 -15.35 2.17 11.14
N PRO A 34 -16.27 2.50 12.04
CA PRO A 34 -16.07 3.63 12.92
C PRO A 34 -14.69 3.48 13.59
N ILE A 35 -13.93 4.57 13.74
CA ILE A 35 -12.61 4.56 14.38
C ILE A 35 -12.64 3.82 15.73
N LEU A 36 -13.74 3.98 16.47
CA LEU A 36 -13.97 3.29 17.75
C LEU A 36 -14.01 1.76 17.62
N GLU A 37 -14.55 1.22 16.53
CA GLU A 37 -14.58 -0.23 16.28
C GLU A 37 -13.24 -0.74 15.74
N THR A 38 -12.49 0.08 14.98
CA THR A 38 -11.11 -0.25 14.59
C THR A 38 -10.22 -0.36 15.83
N LEU A 39 -10.33 0.60 16.76
CA LEU A 39 -9.52 0.65 17.99
C LEU A 39 -9.96 -0.34 19.07
N SER A 40 -11.12 -0.99 18.94
CA SER A 40 -11.56 -2.02 19.91
C SER A 40 -10.86 -3.37 19.70
N HIS A 41 -10.16 -3.57 18.57
CA HIS A 41 -9.35 -4.77 18.34
C HIS A 41 -7.96 -4.62 18.98
N PRO A 42 -7.52 -5.56 19.84
CA PRO A 42 -6.25 -5.44 20.57
C PRO A 42 -5.02 -5.21 19.68
N PHE A 43 -4.96 -5.87 18.52
CA PHE A 43 -3.84 -5.72 17.57
C PHE A 43 -3.84 -4.37 16.84
N SER A 44 -5.02 -3.83 16.53
CA SER A 44 -5.17 -2.53 15.88
C SER A 44 -4.89 -1.41 16.88
N LEU A 45 -5.32 -1.57 18.13
CA LEU A 45 -4.95 -0.69 19.23
C LEU A 45 -3.44 -0.66 19.47
N LEU A 46 -2.79 -1.83 19.53
CA LEU A 46 -1.34 -1.93 19.68
C LEU A 46 -0.60 -1.23 18.53
N ARG A 47 -1.02 -1.47 17.28
CA ARG A 47 -0.46 -0.77 16.12
C ARG A 47 -0.68 0.74 16.22
N ALA A 48 -1.88 1.19 16.54
CA ALA A 48 -2.17 2.61 16.71
C ALA A 48 -1.30 3.25 17.80
N ALA A 49 -1.13 2.57 18.94
CA ALA A 49 -0.28 3.04 20.03
C ALA A 49 1.21 3.14 19.65
N LEU A 50 1.70 2.27 18.76
CA LEU A 50 3.08 2.31 18.28
C LEU A 50 3.29 3.31 17.13
N ILE A 51 2.30 3.44 16.24
CA ILE A 51 2.45 4.13 14.95
C ILE A 51 2.04 5.59 15.03
N LEU A 52 0.89 5.89 15.64
CA LEU A 52 0.35 7.25 15.65
C LEU A 52 1.26 8.26 16.39
N PRO A 53 2.01 7.89 17.45
CA PRO A 53 2.96 8.81 18.06
C PRO A 53 4.21 9.10 17.22
N MET A 54 4.56 8.26 16.23
CA MET A 54 5.85 8.38 15.53
C MET A 54 6.13 9.79 14.97
N PRO A 55 5.20 10.50 14.30
CA PRO A 55 5.51 11.84 13.79
C PRO A 55 5.69 12.87 14.91
N TRP A 56 5.06 12.67 16.08
CA TRP A 56 5.13 13.56 17.23
C TRP A 56 6.47 13.38 17.94
N GLU A 57 6.89 12.14 18.15
CA GLU A 57 8.23 11.82 18.67
C GLU A 57 9.33 12.33 17.73
N SER A 58 9.14 12.14 16.42
CA SER A 58 10.06 12.63 15.40
C SER A 58 10.19 14.16 15.42
N LEU A 59 9.07 14.88 15.58
CA LEU A 59 9.05 16.32 15.72
C LEU A 59 9.65 16.79 17.05
N TYR A 60 9.43 16.04 18.13
CA TYR A 60 10.04 16.33 19.43
C TYR A 60 11.57 16.30 19.35
N ILE A 61 12.17 15.32 18.67
CA ILE A 61 13.62 15.27 18.41
C ILE A 61 14.10 16.54 17.68
N VAL A 62 13.38 16.98 16.65
CA VAL A 62 13.70 18.22 15.92
C VAL A 62 13.69 19.43 16.84
N VAL A 63 12.69 19.54 17.72
CA VAL A 63 12.59 20.64 18.69
C VAL A 63 13.73 20.61 19.69
N GLN A 64 14.10 19.44 20.21
CA GLN A 64 15.22 19.30 21.15
C GLN A 64 16.53 19.75 20.50
N LEU A 65 16.86 19.24 19.32
CA LEU A 65 18.06 19.64 18.58
C LEU A 65 18.06 21.13 18.22
N SER A 66 16.90 21.69 17.89
CA SER A 66 16.77 23.13 17.57
C SER A 66 17.05 24.00 18.80
N ARG A 67 16.61 23.57 20.00
CA ARG A 67 16.84 24.29 21.26
C ARG A 67 18.29 24.17 21.75
N SER A 68 18.95 23.04 21.46
CA SER A 68 20.35 22.82 21.81
C SER A 68 21.33 23.47 20.82
N SER A 69 20.86 24.00 19.70
CA SER A 69 21.72 24.67 18.73
C SER A 69 22.16 26.06 19.23
N SER A 70 23.42 26.40 18.99
CA SER A 70 23.97 27.73 19.33
C SER A 70 23.45 28.84 18.41
N SER A 71 22.91 28.48 17.24
CA SER A 71 22.39 29.41 16.25
C SER A 71 20.89 29.19 16.05
N PRO A 72 20.10 30.25 15.85
CA PRO A 72 18.68 30.10 15.56
C PRO A 72 18.50 29.34 14.24
N PRO A 73 17.58 28.36 14.18
CA PRO A 73 17.37 27.59 12.98
C PRO A 73 16.80 28.48 11.86
N GLN A 74 17.36 28.32 10.66
CA GLN A 74 17.02 29.11 9.50
C GLN A 74 15.86 28.45 8.73
N PRO A 75 14.79 29.18 8.37
CA PRO A 75 13.66 28.62 7.63
C PRO A 75 14.07 27.90 6.33
N MET A 76 15.04 28.45 5.60
CA MET A 76 15.56 27.85 4.38
C MET A 76 16.17 26.46 4.61
N GLY A 77 16.83 26.25 5.76
CA GLY A 77 17.38 24.94 6.11
C GLY A 77 16.30 23.88 6.30
N PHE A 78 15.17 24.24 6.90
CA PHE A 78 14.02 23.34 7.02
C PHE A 78 13.34 23.08 5.67
N LEU A 79 13.28 24.06 4.77
CA LEU A 79 12.75 23.85 3.42
C LEU A 79 13.61 22.83 2.65
N VAL A 80 14.94 22.98 2.68
CA VAL A 80 15.86 22.01 2.05
C VAL A 80 15.70 20.62 2.69
N ALA A 81 15.65 20.55 4.02
CA ALA A 81 15.45 19.29 4.73
C ALA A 81 14.11 18.63 4.40
N PHE A 82 13.03 19.41 4.26
CA PHE A 82 11.73 18.93 3.80
C PHE A 82 11.85 18.28 2.43
N LEU A 83 12.43 18.99 1.46
CA LEU A 83 12.59 18.47 0.10
C LEU A 83 13.42 17.18 0.09
N VAL A 84 14.53 17.14 0.83
CA VAL A 84 15.37 15.94 0.94
C VAL A 84 14.56 14.76 1.49
N GLY A 85 13.89 14.94 2.64
CA GLY A 85 13.06 13.88 3.21
C GLY A 85 11.93 13.42 2.28
N TYR A 86 11.29 14.38 1.61
CA TYR A 86 10.16 14.16 0.69
C TYR A 86 10.56 13.39 -0.57
N PHE A 87 11.69 13.74 -1.18
CA PHE A 87 12.19 13.04 -2.36
C PHE A 87 12.77 11.67 -2.01
N LEU A 88 13.45 11.54 -0.86
CA LEU A 88 13.97 10.24 -0.41
C LEU A 88 12.86 9.23 -0.13
N VAL A 89 11.74 9.66 0.46
CA VAL A 89 10.63 8.73 0.72
C VAL A 89 9.95 8.28 -0.56
N ASP A 90 9.82 9.14 -1.57
CA ASP A 90 9.26 8.74 -2.86
C ASP A 90 10.12 7.62 -3.49
N LEU A 91 11.45 7.80 -3.52
CA LEU A 91 12.38 6.79 -3.99
C LEU A 91 12.25 5.48 -3.18
N ALA A 92 12.23 5.57 -1.86
CA ALA A 92 12.06 4.40 -1.00
C ALA A 92 10.74 3.66 -1.29
N THR A 93 9.65 4.39 -1.51
CA THR A 93 8.36 3.78 -1.87
C THR A 93 8.41 3.07 -3.21
N GLY A 94 9.08 3.65 -4.22
CA GLY A 94 9.26 3.00 -5.51
C GLY A 94 10.07 1.72 -5.43
N LEU A 95 11.17 1.71 -4.68
CA LEU A 95 11.99 0.51 -4.47
C LEU A 95 11.22 -0.59 -3.73
N VAL A 96 10.52 -0.25 -2.64
CA VAL A 96 9.69 -1.19 -1.90
C VAL A 96 8.55 -1.73 -2.76
N HIS A 97 7.97 -0.90 -3.63
CA HIS A 97 6.90 -1.31 -4.52
C HIS A 97 7.39 -2.29 -5.60
N VAL A 98 8.52 -2.00 -6.27
CA VAL A 98 9.14 -2.96 -7.20
C VAL A 98 9.38 -4.31 -6.53
N TRP A 99 9.88 -4.30 -5.29
CA TRP A 99 10.13 -5.52 -4.54
C TRP A 99 8.83 -6.28 -4.23
N PHE A 100 7.79 -5.61 -3.74
CA PHE A 100 6.50 -6.27 -3.47
C PHE A 100 5.80 -6.80 -4.72
N ASP A 101 5.98 -6.15 -5.87
CA ASP A 101 5.41 -6.60 -7.14
C ASP A 101 6.12 -7.83 -7.72
N THR A 102 7.37 -8.06 -7.33
CA THR A 102 8.22 -9.12 -7.88
C THR A 102 8.37 -10.33 -6.96
N ILE A 103 7.80 -10.28 -5.75
CA ILE A 103 7.69 -11.46 -4.89
C ILE A 103 6.70 -12.46 -5.54
N PRO A 104 7.11 -13.69 -5.84
CA PRO A 104 6.18 -14.70 -6.35
C PRO A 104 5.09 -15.01 -5.32
N LEU A 105 3.83 -15.01 -5.74
CA LEU A 105 2.76 -15.51 -4.87
C LEU A 105 2.84 -17.02 -4.76
N SER A 106 3.30 -17.51 -3.61
CA SER A 106 3.09 -18.89 -3.21
C SER A 106 1.74 -19.01 -2.49
N MET A 107 0.76 -19.66 -3.13
CA MET A 107 -0.54 -19.96 -2.51
C MET A 107 -0.48 -21.12 -1.50
N ASN A 108 0.72 -21.62 -1.17
CA ASN A 108 0.90 -22.69 -0.19
C ASN A 108 0.59 -22.18 1.22
N THR A 109 -0.69 -22.21 1.58
CA THR A 109 -1.32 -21.85 2.87
C THR A 109 -1.03 -20.43 3.41
N PRO A 110 -2.05 -19.56 3.60
CA PRO A 110 -1.89 -18.23 4.23
C PRO A 110 -1.27 -18.30 5.61
N ASN A 111 -1.43 -19.44 6.28
CA ASN A 111 -0.91 -19.69 7.62
C ASN A 111 0.61 -19.90 7.64
N LYS A 112 1.25 -20.02 6.47
CA LYS A 112 2.70 -20.15 6.32
C LYS A 112 3.35 -18.91 5.70
N MET A 113 2.57 -17.91 5.30
CA MET A 113 3.13 -16.67 4.75
C MET A 113 3.84 -15.89 5.86
N SER A 114 5.08 -15.51 5.58
CA SER A 114 5.78 -14.48 6.36
C SER A 114 5.02 -13.16 6.30
N VAL A 115 5.30 -12.26 7.24
CA VAL A 115 4.71 -10.90 7.27
C VAL A 115 4.98 -10.15 5.96
N LEU A 116 6.14 -10.36 5.35
CA LEU A 116 6.54 -9.72 4.10
C LEU A 116 5.76 -10.29 2.90
N GLU A 117 5.58 -11.61 2.83
CA GLU A 117 4.73 -12.24 1.80
C GLU A 117 3.27 -11.81 1.94
N LEU A 118 2.77 -11.68 3.17
CA LEU A 118 1.41 -11.18 3.40
C LEU A 118 1.25 -9.73 2.94
N ALA A 119 2.27 -8.88 3.17
CA ALA A 119 2.29 -7.51 2.67
C ALA A 119 2.33 -7.47 1.13
N ALA A 120 3.22 -8.26 0.51
CA ALA A 120 3.31 -8.40 -0.95
C ALA A 120 1.98 -8.87 -1.56
N TRP A 121 1.35 -9.86 -0.93
CA TRP A 121 0.05 -10.37 -1.33
C TRP A 121 -1.03 -9.28 -1.29
N GLY A 122 -1.01 -8.42 -0.26
CA GLY A 122 -1.88 -7.25 -0.17
C GLY A 122 -1.72 -6.28 -1.35
N PHE A 123 -0.46 -5.97 -1.71
CA PHE A 123 -0.12 -5.14 -2.87
C PHE A 123 -0.61 -5.76 -4.19
N GLN A 124 -0.30 -7.02 -4.43
CA GLN A 124 -0.65 -7.66 -5.70
C GLN A 124 -2.15 -7.95 -5.82
N ARG A 125 -2.85 -8.20 -4.71
CA ARG A 125 -4.33 -8.23 -4.70
C ARG A 125 -4.91 -6.91 -5.18
N HIS A 126 -4.31 -5.78 -4.79
CA HIS A 126 -4.80 -4.47 -5.20
C HIS A 126 -4.71 -4.31 -6.73
N HIS A 127 -3.68 -4.85 -7.39
CA HIS A 127 -3.54 -4.86 -8.86
C HIS A 127 -4.66 -5.64 -9.57
N ALA A 128 -5.15 -6.71 -8.94
CA ALA A 128 -6.28 -7.47 -9.44
C ALA A 128 -7.63 -6.77 -9.21
N VAL A 129 -7.77 -5.97 -8.15
CA VAL A 129 -9.04 -5.35 -7.73
C VAL A 129 -8.86 -3.89 -7.33
N GLN A 130 -8.45 -3.09 -8.30
CA GLN A 130 -8.02 -1.69 -8.15
C GLN A 130 -9.09 -0.78 -7.52
N GLN A 131 -10.37 -1.07 -7.74
CA GLN A 131 -11.50 -0.26 -7.28
C GLN A 131 -11.91 -0.53 -5.82
N ASN A 132 -11.22 -1.43 -5.11
CA ASN A 132 -11.60 -1.80 -3.74
C ASN A 132 -11.32 -0.72 -2.69
N TRP A 133 -10.59 0.34 -3.03
CA TRP A 133 -10.30 1.47 -2.14
C TRP A 133 -11.53 2.06 -1.45
N HIS A 134 -12.71 1.99 -2.09
CA HIS A 134 -13.95 2.49 -1.48
C HIS A 134 -14.39 1.71 -0.25
N PHE A 135 -13.94 0.46 -0.13
CA PHE A 135 -14.26 -0.43 0.98
C PHE A 135 -13.19 -0.44 2.07
N ASP A 136 -11.96 -0.05 1.73
CA ASP A 136 -10.83 -0.10 2.65
C ASP A 136 -10.85 1.09 3.64
N ASP A 137 -10.65 0.80 4.92
CA ASP A 137 -10.39 1.81 5.95
C ASP A 137 -8.98 2.39 5.77
N ILE A 138 -8.88 3.66 5.38
CA ILE A 138 -7.59 4.35 5.17
C ILE A 138 -6.78 4.43 6.46
N LEU A 139 -7.42 4.46 7.64
CA LEU A 139 -6.68 4.45 8.89
C LEU A 139 -6.00 3.09 9.09
N GLU A 140 -6.78 2.01 9.08
CA GLU A 140 -6.30 0.66 9.35
C GLU A 140 -5.45 0.08 8.21
N SER A 141 -6.00 0.08 7.00
CA SER A 141 -5.39 -0.51 5.80
C SER A 141 -4.39 0.42 5.14
N GLY A 142 -4.50 1.72 5.43
CA GLY A 142 -3.54 2.73 5.02
C GLY A 142 -2.51 3.00 6.12
N ILE A 143 -2.77 4.03 6.92
CA ILE A 143 -1.83 4.66 7.87
C ILE A 143 -1.20 3.64 8.83
N LEU A 144 -1.98 2.74 9.44
CA LEU A 144 -1.45 1.76 10.39
C LEU A 144 -0.70 0.61 9.71
N THR A 145 -1.05 0.28 8.46
CA THR A 145 -0.35 -0.78 7.73
C THR A 145 0.96 -0.26 7.15
N THR A 146 0.95 0.89 6.49
CA THR A 146 2.18 1.52 6.00
C THR A 146 3.02 2.16 7.11
N GLY A 147 2.40 2.56 8.21
CA GLY A 147 3.11 2.92 9.43
C GLY A 147 3.91 1.76 10.02
N ALA A 148 3.38 0.53 9.98
CA ALA A 148 4.14 -0.65 10.41
C ALA A 148 5.35 -0.91 9.48
N MET A 149 5.20 -0.63 8.17
CA MET A 149 6.31 -0.70 7.21
C MET A 149 7.33 0.43 7.39
N ALA A 150 6.90 1.62 7.83
CA ALA A 150 7.76 2.75 8.14
C ALA A 150 8.46 2.62 9.51
N PHE A 151 7.95 1.77 10.39
CA PHE A 151 8.43 1.61 11.77
C PHE A 151 9.92 1.23 11.87
N PRO A 152 10.48 0.30 11.06
CA PRO A 152 11.92 0.04 11.07
C PRO A 152 12.76 1.28 10.77
N PHE A 153 12.31 2.15 9.85
CA PHE A 153 13.00 3.41 9.54
C PHE A 153 12.91 4.40 10.69
N PHE A 154 11.78 4.45 11.38
CA PHE A 154 11.64 5.22 12.62
C PHE A 154 12.58 4.73 13.72
N LEU A 155 12.71 3.42 13.91
CA LEU A 155 13.66 2.85 14.88
C LEU A 155 15.10 3.23 14.54
N VAL A 156 15.51 3.10 13.26
CA VAL A 156 16.82 3.55 12.79
C VAL A 156 17.02 5.02 13.11
N TYR A 157 16.04 5.88 12.80
CA TYR A 157 16.11 7.30 13.11
C TYR A 157 16.32 7.59 14.59
N VAL A 158 15.51 7.00 15.48
CA VAL A 158 15.62 7.19 16.93
C VAL A 158 16.94 6.64 17.47
N THR A 159 17.41 5.50 16.97
CA THR A 159 18.72 4.92 17.33
C THR A 159 19.87 5.84 16.91
N LEU A 160 19.87 6.35 15.68
CA LEU A 160 20.91 7.26 15.20
C LEU A 160 20.93 8.57 16.00
N TYR A 161 19.77 9.08 16.42
CA TYR A 161 19.67 10.21 17.34
C TYR A 161 20.24 9.87 18.73
N GLY A 162 19.82 8.75 19.32
CA GLY A 162 20.29 8.30 20.64
C GLY A 162 21.79 8.02 20.71
N CYS A 163 22.39 7.60 19.59
CA CYS A 163 23.83 7.41 19.44
C CYS A 163 24.60 8.72 19.17
N GLY A 164 23.92 9.88 19.10
CA GLY A 164 24.55 11.17 18.82
C GLY A 164 25.05 11.31 17.37
N ILE A 165 24.56 10.49 16.43
CA ILE A 165 24.90 10.59 15.01
C ILE A 165 24.07 11.69 14.34
N ILE A 166 22.76 11.76 14.66
CA ILE A 166 21.91 12.86 14.20
C ILE A 166 21.95 13.98 15.24
N THR A 167 22.75 14.99 14.95
CA THR A 167 22.94 16.18 15.82
C THR A 167 22.36 17.45 15.23
N SER A 168 22.00 17.44 13.94
CA SER A 168 21.44 18.59 13.23
C SER A 168 19.92 18.58 13.26
N PRO A 169 19.25 19.68 13.64
CA PRO A 169 17.79 19.76 13.58
C PRO A 169 17.25 19.63 12.14
N TYR A 170 18.03 20.02 11.13
CA TYR A 170 17.64 19.86 9.73
C TYR A 170 17.67 18.40 9.29
N THR A 171 18.71 17.65 9.67
CA THR A 171 18.80 16.20 9.38
C THR A 171 17.66 15.45 10.07
N ALA A 172 17.39 15.76 11.33
CA ALA A 172 16.25 15.22 12.07
C ALA A 172 14.93 15.55 11.38
N PHE A 173 14.75 16.78 10.87
CA PHE A 173 13.53 17.17 10.16
C PHE A 173 13.34 16.43 8.84
N ALA A 174 14.42 16.19 8.08
CA ALA A 174 14.36 15.36 6.88
C ALA A 174 13.89 13.93 7.19
N TRP A 175 14.41 13.31 8.28
CA TRP A 175 13.93 12.02 8.78
C TRP A 175 12.46 12.06 9.21
N THR A 176 12.05 13.11 9.92
CA THR A 176 10.64 13.30 10.31
C THR A 176 9.72 13.32 9.09
N VAL A 177 10.09 14.07 8.04
CA VAL A 177 9.32 14.10 6.78
C VAL A 177 9.30 12.73 6.11
N PHE A 178 10.46 12.07 6.01
CA PHE A 178 10.59 10.73 5.43
C PHE A 178 9.65 9.72 6.10
N VAL A 179 9.72 9.60 7.43
CA VAL A 179 8.90 8.64 8.20
C VAL A 179 7.42 9.00 8.10
N THR A 180 7.08 10.28 8.23
CA THR A 180 5.67 10.74 8.22
C THR A 180 5.03 10.52 6.87
N CYS A 181 5.70 10.87 5.78
CA CYS A 181 5.19 10.65 4.43
C CYS A 181 5.13 9.15 4.09
N GLY A 182 6.10 8.35 4.54
CA GLY A 182 6.09 6.90 4.35
C GLY A 182 4.91 6.24 5.07
N MET A 183 4.63 6.67 6.31
CA MET A 183 3.45 6.26 7.06
C MET A 183 2.15 6.59 6.34
N HIS A 184 2.07 7.75 5.67
CA HIS A 184 0.88 8.22 4.96
C HIS A 184 0.85 7.87 3.46
N VAL A 185 1.74 7.01 2.96
CA VAL A 185 1.84 6.77 1.51
C VAL A 185 0.53 6.29 0.89
N GLN A 186 -0.30 5.55 1.64
CA GLN A 186 -1.60 5.08 1.16
C GLN A 186 -2.63 6.20 0.99
N VAL A 187 -2.44 7.37 1.62
CA VAL A 187 -3.26 8.56 1.36
C VAL A 187 -2.97 9.10 -0.04
N PHE A 188 -1.69 9.20 -0.42
CA PHE A 188 -1.29 9.59 -1.78
C PHE A 188 -1.76 8.57 -2.81
N HIS A 189 -1.63 7.29 -2.50
CA HIS A 189 -2.13 6.19 -3.33
C HIS A 189 -3.64 6.28 -3.55
N ALA A 190 -4.42 6.45 -2.48
CA ALA A 190 -5.85 6.60 -2.58
C ALA A 190 -6.24 7.86 -3.38
N ALA A 191 -5.47 8.95 -3.26
CA ALA A 191 -5.68 10.16 -4.05
C ALA A 191 -5.51 9.87 -5.55
N ALA A 192 -4.48 9.10 -5.93
CA ALA A 192 -4.24 8.67 -7.30
C ALA A 192 -5.39 7.84 -7.89
N HIS A 193 -6.13 7.12 -7.03
CA HIS A 193 -7.36 6.41 -7.41
C HIS A 193 -8.62 7.29 -7.43
N ASN A 194 -8.51 8.60 -7.18
CA ASN A 194 -9.62 9.54 -7.13
C ASN A 194 -10.71 9.14 -6.11
N ILE A 195 -10.32 8.58 -4.96
CA ILE A 195 -11.30 8.07 -3.98
C ILE A 195 -12.19 9.19 -3.41
N TRP A 196 -11.72 10.44 -3.46
CA TRP A 196 -12.42 11.63 -3.01
C TRP A 196 -13.21 12.34 -4.12
N LYS A 197 -13.45 11.70 -5.27
CA LYS A 197 -14.24 12.29 -6.37
C LYS A 197 -15.63 12.77 -5.96
N LYS A 198 -16.24 12.16 -4.92
CA LYS A 198 -17.53 12.60 -4.35
C LYS A 198 -17.45 13.88 -3.50
N HIS A 199 -16.24 14.36 -3.21
CA HIS A 199 -15.94 15.57 -2.45
C HIS A 199 -15.21 16.58 -3.37
N PRO A 200 -15.94 17.35 -4.19
CA PRO A 200 -15.36 18.10 -5.30
C PRO A 200 -14.28 19.10 -4.88
N HIS A 201 -14.43 19.76 -3.72
CA HIS A 201 -13.43 20.70 -3.22
C HIS A 201 -12.12 20.00 -2.82
N VAL A 202 -12.22 18.82 -2.20
CA VAL A 202 -11.05 18.01 -1.83
C VAL A 202 -10.36 17.50 -3.08
N GLN A 203 -11.12 16.94 -4.03
CA GLN A 203 -10.57 16.44 -5.29
C GLN A 203 -9.93 17.57 -6.12
N ALA A 204 -10.51 18.77 -6.14
CA ALA A 204 -9.93 19.92 -6.83
C ALA A 204 -8.56 20.32 -6.24
N CYS A 205 -8.44 20.32 -4.90
CA CYS A 205 -7.16 20.55 -4.23
C CYS A 205 -6.14 19.46 -4.58
N LEU A 206 -6.52 18.18 -4.51
CA LEU A 206 -5.65 17.06 -4.88
C LEU A 206 -5.18 17.15 -6.35
N ASN A 207 -6.07 17.50 -7.27
CA ASN A 207 -5.72 17.68 -8.68
C ASN A 207 -4.70 18.81 -8.89
N GLN A 208 -4.78 19.90 -8.11
CA GLN A 208 -3.78 20.97 -8.16
C GLN A 208 -2.42 20.46 -7.65
N LEU A 209 -2.40 19.71 -6.55
CA LEU A 209 -1.17 19.12 -6.02
C LEU A 209 -0.54 18.13 -7.03
N MET A 210 -1.36 17.32 -7.72
CA MET A 210 -0.89 16.43 -8.79
C MET A 210 -0.31 17.22 -9.96
N ALA A 211 -1.00 18.28 -10.40
CA ALA A 211 -0.54 19.13 -11.51
C ALA A 211 0.78 19.85 -11.21
N LEU A 212 1.03 20.16 -9.93
CA LEU A 212 2.30 20.73 -9.46
C LEU A 212 3.41 19.68 -9.27
N GLY A 213 3.13 18.39 -9.49
CA GLY A 213 4.06 17.30 -9.19
C GLY A 213 4.37 17.18 -7.71
N LEU A 214 3.50 17.70 -6.84
CA LEU A 214 3.65 17.57 -5.39
C LEU A 214 3.14 16.23 -4.91
N ILE A 215 2.13 15.64 -5.55
CA ILE A 215 1.71 14.26 -5.27
C ILE A 215 1.60 13.46 -6.58
N VAL A 216 1.63 12.14 -6.47
CA VAL A 216 1.62 11.22 -7.62
C VAL A 216 0.41 11.46 -8.55
N ASP A 217 0.67 11.54 -9.85
CA ASP A 217 -0.35 11.76 -10.87
C ASP A 217 -1.23 10.51 -11.07
N ALA A 218 -2.56 10.73 -11.15
CA ALA A 218 -3.52 9.66 -11.32
C ALA A 218 -3.36 8.89 -12.65
N LYS A 219 -2.92 9.55 -13.74
CA LYS A 219 -2.70 8.87 -15.02
C LYS A 219 -1.43 8.04 -14.99
N ALA A 220 -0.35 8.55 -14.40
CA ALA A 220 0.89 7.81 -14.21
C ALA A 220 0.66 6.54 -13.38
N HIS A 221 -0.09 6.64 -12.28
CA HIS A 221 -0.47 5.48 -11.47
C HIS A 221 -1.41 4.52 -12.20
N HIS A 222 -2.35 5.02 -12.98
CA HIS A 222 -3.18 4.16 -13.82
C HIS A 222 -2.34 3.40 -14.86
N LEU A 223 -1.31 4.01 -15.41
CA LEU A 223 -0.39 3.35 -16.33
C LEU A 223 0.36 2.19 -15.65
N HIS A 224 0.82 2.38 -14.41
CA HIS A 224 1.37 1.29 -13.60
C HIS A 224 0.40 0.11 -13.51
N HIS A 225 -0.87 0.38 -13.19
CA HIS A 225 -1.96 -0.59 -13.11
C HIS A 225 -2.34 -1.29 -14.43
N THR A 226 -1.77 -0.87 -15.55
CA THR A 226 -2.01 -1.48 -16.87
C THR A 226 -0.78 -2.21 -17.40
N ARG A 227 0.43 -1.67 -17.18
CA ARG A 227 1.67 -2.25 -17.68
C ARG A 227 2.44 -3.07 -16.64
N PHE A 228 2.35 -2.71 -15.36
CA PHE A 228 3.02 -3.36 -14.22
C PHE A 228 4.56 -3.34 -14.24
N ASP A 229 5.16 -2.53 -15.12
CA ASP A 229 6.60 -2.44 -15.36
C ASP A 229 7.13 -0.99 -15.21
N CYS A 230 6.32 -0.09 -14.66
CA CYS A 230 6.64 1.34 -14.55
C CYS A 230 5.87 2.03 -13.43
N ASN A 231 6.29 3.26 -13.08
CA ASN A 231 5.58 4.20 -12.21
C ASN A 231 5.29 3.67 -10.79
N PHE A 232 6.29 3.07 -10.17
CA PHE A 232 6.18 2.41 -8.86
C PHE A 232 6.13 3.36 -7.66
N SER A 233 6.63 4.58 -7.79
CA SER A 233 6.78 5.52 -6.66
C SER A 233 5.46 6.24 -6.36
N MET A 234 5.12 6.34 -5.08
CA MET A 234 3.74 6.61 -4.64
C MET A 234 3.54 7.95 -3.95
N VAL A 235 4.60 8.75 -3.75
CA VAL A 235 4.47 10.04 -3.06
C VAL A 235 4.24 11.14 -4.09
N ASN A 236 5.24 11.43 -4.92
CA ASN A 236 5.16 12.44 -5.98
C ASN A 236 5.59 11.92 -7.36
N GLY A 237 6.24 10.75 -7.42
CA GLY A 237 6.61 10.07 -8.65
C GLY A 237 7.92 10.52 -9.31
N TRP A 238 8.65 11.50 -8.74
CA TRP A 238 9.88 12.04 -9.34
C TRP A 238 10.92 10.96 -9.64
N SER A 239 10.99 9.93 -8.80
CA SER A 239 12.03 8.91 -8.85
C SER A 239 11.76 7.84 -9.89
N ASN A 240 10.54 7.79 -10.45
CA ASN A 240 10.14 6.78 -11.43
C ASN A 240 11.02 6.82 -12.68
N ASP A 241 11.06 7.96 -13.37
CA ASP A 241 11.77 8.07 -14.65
C ASP A 241 13.29 8.13 -14.48
N LEU A 242 13.77 8.66 -13.35
CA LEU A 242 15.19 8.88 -13.12
C LEU A 242 15.90 7.65 -12.54
N VAL A 243 15.22 6.85 -11.71
CA VAL A 243 15.87 5.81 -10.91
C VAL A 243 15.11 4.48 -10.96
N VAL A 244 13.82 4.48 -10.63
CA VAL A 244 13.09 3.23 -10.34
C VAL A 244 12.73 2.46 -11.61
N ASN A 245 12.22 3.12 -12.66
CA ASN A 245 11.92 2.46 -13.94
C ASN A 245 13.20 1.92 -14.61
N PRO A 246 14.31 2.70 -14.72
CA PRO A 246 15.58 2.16 -15.24
C PRO A 246 16.12 0.98 -14.41
N LEU A 247 16.01 1.04 -13.08
CA LEU A 247 16.43 -0.06 -12.22
C LEU A 247 15.58 -1.31 -12.47
N TYR A 248 14.26 -1.18 -12.58
CA TYR A 248 13.38 -2.31 -12.92
C TYR A 248 13.79 -2.96 -14.24
N GLN A 249 13.95 -2.17 -15.29
CA GLN A 249 14.37 -2.65 -16.61
C GLN A 249 15.75 -3.32 -16.57
N TYR A 250 16.68 -2.78 -15.78
CA TYR A 250 17.97 -3.41 -15.54
C TYR A 250 17.82 -4.78 -14.86
N LEU A 251 17.00 -4.87 -13.81
CA LEU A 251 16.77 -6.12 -13.09
C LEU A 251 16.11 -7.18 -13.98
N GLU A 252 15.11 -6.80 -14.76
CA GLU A 252 14.43 -7.65 -15.74
C GLU A 252 15.40 -8.14 -16.84
N LYS A 253 16.11 -7.22 -17.49
CA LYS A 253 17.05 -7.55 -18.59
C LYS A 253 18.15 -8.52 -18.17
N ASN A 254 18.58 -8.45 -16.91
CA ASN A 254 19.63 -9.31 -16.37
C ASN A 254 19.09 -10.59 -15.70
N GLY A 255 17.78 -10.85 -15.78
CA GLY A 255 17.16 -12.07 -15.26
C GLY A 255 17.03 -12.13 -13.74
N TYR A 256 17.13 -11.00 -13.04
CA TYR A 256 16.84 -10.92 -11.61
C TYR A 256 15.33 -10.92 -11.32
N ILE A 257 14.53 -10.54 -12.31
CA ILE A 257 13.07 -10.68 -12.29
C ILE A 257 12.72 -11.77 -13.29
N GLU A 258 12.25 -12.91 -12.80
CA GLU A 258 11.80 -14.00 -13.68
C GLU A 258 10.49 -13.62 -14.37
N PRO A 259 10.20 -14.16 -15.57
CA PRO A 259 8.92 -13.91 -16.25
C PRO A 259 7.69 -14.22 -15.39
N SER A 260 7.80 -15.21 -14.49
CA SER A 260 6.77 -15.58 -13.53
C SER A 260 6.46 -14.47 -12.54
N MET A 261 7.42 -13.61 -12.20
CA MET A 261 7.35 -12.55 -11.19
C MET A 261 6.75 -11.23 -11.71
N HIS A 262 6.47 -11.13 -13.02
CA HIS A 262 5.96 -9.87 -13.57
C HIS A 262 4.56 -9.58 -13.01
N GLY A 263 4.27 -8.33 -12.65
CA GLY A 263 3.00 -7.98 -12.00
C GLY A 263 1.76 -8.35 -12.82
N HIS A 264 1.83 -8.30 -14.15
CA HIS A 264 0.73 -8.76 -15.00
C HIS A 264 0.50 -10.28 -14.92
N VAL A 265 1.57 -11.09 -14.77
CA VAL A 265 1.50 -12.54 -14.58
C VAL A 265 0.94 -12.82 -13.19
N GLN A 266 1.47 -12.19 -12.15
CA GLN A 266 0.97 -12.33 -10.77
C GLN A 266 -0.52 -11.96 -10.66
N ARG A 267 -0.95 -10.90 -11.37
CA ARG A 267 -2.37 -10.54 -11.48
C ARG A 267 -3.21 -11.64 -12.11
N GLN A 268 -2.72 -12.27 -13.19
CA GLN A 268 -3.45 -13.38 -13.83
C GLN A 268 -3.51 -14.61 -12.94
N VAL A 269 -2.40 -14.97 -12.28
CA VAL A 269 -2.36 -16.04 -11.27
C VAL A 269 -3.42 -15.77 -10.19
N TYR A 270 -3.44 -14.56 -9.62
CA TYR A 270 -4.46 -14.18 -8.64
C TYR A 270 -5.89 -14.33 -9.17
N ILE A 271 -6.17 -13.88 -10.39
CA ILE A 271 -7.51 -13.97 -11.00
C ILE A 271 -7.91 -15.44 -11.21
N GLN A 272 -7.01 -16.27 -11.75
CA GLN A 272 -7.25 -17.68 -12.01
C GLN A 272 -7.49 -18.45 -10.72
N GLU A 273 -6.64 -18.25 -9.72
CA GLU A 273 -6.80 -18.90 -8.42
C GLU A 273 -8.06 -18.42 -7.69
N ARG A 274 -8.38 -17.12 -7.73
CA ARG A 274 -9.64 -16.62 -7.19
C ARG A 274 -10.85 -17.20 -7.92
N ALA A 275 -10.75 -17.47 -9.22
CA ALA A 275 -11.82 -18.10 -9.98
C ALA A 275 -12.06 -19.56 -9.55
N LYS A 276 -10.99 -20.30 -9.20
CA LYS A 276 -11.11 -21.64 -8.58
C LYS A 276 -11.85 -21.55 -7.24
N LEU A 277 -11.52 -20.54 -6.44
CA LEU A 277 -12.15 -20.25 -5.14
C LEU A 277 -13.60 -19.71 -5.25
N LYS A 278 -14.14 -19.44 -6.45
CA LYS A 278 -15.39 -18.68 -6.63
C LYS A 278 -16.66 -19.47 -6.29
N GLU A 279 -16.68 -20.79 -6.49
CA GLU A 279 -17.77 -21.68 -6.07
C GLU A 279 -17.89 -21.76 -4.53
N PRO A 280 -16.78 -22.03 -3.79
CA PRO A 280 -16.78 -22.02 -2.32
C PRO A 280 -17.14 -20.65 -1.73
N TYR A 281 -16.61 -19.58 -2.31
CA TYR A 281 -16.79 -18.22 -1.79
C TYR A 281 -18.24 -17.74 -1.87
N CYS A 282 -18.93 -18.03 -2.99
CA CYS A 282 -20.35 -17.71 -3.15
C CYS A 282 -21.27 -18.57 -2.28
N ARG A 283 -20.84 -19.78 -1.88
CA ARG A 283 -21.58 -20.61 -0.89
C ARG A 283 -21.42 -20.07 0.52
N MET A 284 -20.24 -19.59 0.89
CA MET A 284 -19.95 -19.09 2.24
C MET A 284 -20.44 -17.65 2.48
N PHE A 285 -20.51 -16.81 1.44
CA PHE A 285 -20.95 -15.41 1.54
C PHE A 285 -22.03 -15.10 0.50
N PRO A 286 -23.28 -15.53 0.74
CA PRO A 286 -24.37 -15.34 -0.21
C PRO A 286 -24.62 -13.85 -0.51
N GLU A 287 -24.35 -12.94 0.43
CA GLU A 287 -24.49 -11.50 0.20
C GLU A 287 -23.46 -10.95 -0.79
N TYR A 288 -22.28 -11.60 -0.89
CA TYR A 288 -21.26 -11.26 -1.87
C TYR A 288 -21.69 -11.66 -3.28
N ARG A 289 -22.38 -12.80 -3.43
CA ARG A 289 -23.02 -13.20 -4.69
C ARG A 289 -24.04 -12.14 -5.11
N THR A 290 -24.95 -11.75 -4.22
CA THR A 290 -25.96 -10.71 -4.49
C THR A 290 -25.32 -9.35 -4.83
N TYR A 291 -24.15 -9.03 -4.25
CA TYR A 291 -23.38 -7.84 -4.60
C TYR A 291 -22.75 -7.96 -6.00
N GLN A 292 -22.12 -9.09 -6.33
CA GLN A 292 -21.55 -9.32 -7.67
C GLN A 292 -22.62 -9.29 -8.75
N GLU A 293 -23.79 -9.90 -8.50
CA GLU A 293 -24.94 -9.86 -9.39
C GLU A 293 -25.40 -8.41 -9.62
N ARG A 294 -25.54 -7.61 -8.56
CA ARG A 294 -25.90 -6.19 -8.69
C ARG A 294 -24.89 -5.39 -9.53
N ILE A 295 -23.59 -5.61 -9.34
CA ILE A 295 -22.57 -4.94 -10.14
C ILE A 295 -22.62 -5.39 -11.60
N MET A 296 -22.77 -6.69 -11.87
CA MET A 296 -22.88 -7.18 -13.24
C MET A 296 -24.12 -6.62 -13.94
N THR A 297 -25.27 -6.57 -13.25
CA THR A 297 -26.50 -5.94 -13.76
C THR A 297 -26.29 -4.45 -14.06
N GLN A 298 -25.67 -3.70 -13.15
CA GLN A 298 -25.40 -2.27 -13.33
C GLN A 298 -24.43 -2.01 -14.50
N GLN A 299 -23.38 -2.81 -14.63
CA GLN A 299 -22.44 -2.70 -15.76
C GLN A 299 -23.11 -3.01 -17.10
N GLN A 300 -24.05 -3.96 -17.10
CA GLN A 300 -24.78 -4.33 -18.30
C GLN A 300 -25.78 -3.25 -18.71
N SER A 301 -26.51 -2.64 -17.76
CA SER A 301 -27.39 -1.49 -18.06
C SER A 301 -26.62 -0.28 -18.58
N GLU A 302 -25.47 0.05 -17.97
CA GLU A 302 -24.61 1.15 -18.44
C GLU A 302 -24.06 0.92 -19.86
N LYS A 303 -23.87 -0.35 -20.25
CA LYS A 303 -23.40 -0.72 -21.59
C LYS A 303 -24.52 -0.65 -22.64
N GLU A 304 -25.76 -0.91 -22.23
CA GLU A 304 -26.95 -0.78 -23.08
C GLU A 304 -27.32 0.68 -23.32
N GLU A 305 -27.25 1.54 -22.30
CA GLU A 305 -27.48 2.99 -22.45
C GLU A 305 -26.47 3.69 -23.35
N ARG A 306 -25.29 3.10 -23.55
CA ARG A 306 -24.23 3.64 -24.43
C ARG A 306 -24.33 3.19 -25.89
N LYS A 307 -25.23 2.26 -26.22
CA LYS A 307 -25.46 1.77 -27.58
C LYS A 307 -26.60 2.56 -28.24
#